data_AF-A0A6P7H3M7-F1
#
_entry.id   AF-A0A6P7H3M7-F1
#
_cell.length_a   1.000
_cell.length_b   1.000
_cell.length_c   1.000
_cell.angle_alpha   90.00
_cell.angle_beta   90.00
_cell.angle_gamma   90.00
#
_symmetry.space_group_name_H-M   'P 1'
#
loop_
_entity.id
_entity.type
_entity.pdbx_description
1 polymer ?
#
loop_
_entity_poly.entity_id
_entity_poly.type
_entity_poly.pdbx_seq_one_letter_code
_entity_poly.pdbx_strand_id
1 'polypeptide(L)'
;MGEVVERRMESMSQEILEMGRLKLFSILETKDIIKKRRAFECKLNGVEKNLHHFKDYTDYELSLLKDIKLRRKKLKISENKNKIEISILKNIKSRYEIALQRFTNEMNLHLEYFKFCREYNFRQAAYLCVQNMIKAFAHVPDIWLVAAAFYVSSDTKQSLALIHKGITIHPSSQSLQLEAIQLELLQRQKNQWPSDIQGDTLDEVYYKKIEQYIDAIEKNIHDHACLISILNILDPHVFTKNIQLRIIELLMSKYSNEPD
;
A
#
# COMPACT_ATOMS: atom_id res chain seq x y z
N MET A 1 18.89 -0.17 29.85
CA MET A 1 19.03 0.56 28.56
C MET A 1 20.28 0.13 27.81
N GLY A 2 21.47 0.16 28.41
CA GLY A 2 22.73 -0.24 27.75
C GLY A 2 22.74 -1.67 27.21
N GLU A 3 22.22 -2.65 27.97
CA GLU A 3 22.19 -4.06 27.53
C GLU A 3 21.38 -4.30 26.25
N VAL A 4 20.25 -3.59 26.07
CA VAL A 4 19.42 -3.68 24.85
C VAL A 4 20.16 -3.10 23.65
N VAL A 5 20.88 -2.00 23.85
CA VAL A 5 21.69 -1.36 22.80
C VAL A 5 22.84 -2.29 22.39
N GLU A 6 23.57 -2.87 23.35
CA GLU A 6 24.68 -3.77 23.03
C GLU A 6 24.20 -5.02 22.30
N ARG A 7 23.11 -5.67 22.74
CA ARG A 7 22.52 -6.81 22.03
C ARG A 7 22.15 -6.50 20.58
N ARG A 8 21.64 -5.28 20.32
CA ARG A 8 21.33 -4.84 18.95
C ARG A 8 22.60 -4.58 18.14
N MET A 9 23.60 -3.94 18.73
CA MET A 9 24.89 -3.72 18.07
C MET A 9 25.57 -5.04 17.72
N GLU A 10 25.52 -6.03 18.60
CA GLU A 10 26.02 -7.39 18.36
C GLU A 10 25.30 -8.05 17.17
N SER A 11 23.97 -7.93 17.08
CA SER A 11 23.22 -8.47 15.94
C SER A 11 23.61 -7.85 14.59
N MET A 12 24.10 -6.61 14.59
CA MET A 12 24.57 -5.88 13.40
C MET A 12 26.09 -6.05 13.16
N SER A 13 26.82 -6.72 14.05
CA SER A 13 28.28 -6.83 13.94
C SER A 13 28.72 -7.57 12.68
N GLN A 14 28.03 -8.67 12.35
CA GLN A 14 28.35 -9.53 11.22
C GLN A 14 28.25 -8.79 9.87
N GLU A 15 27.21 -7.99 9.67
CA GLU A 15 27.08 -7.21 8.43
C GLU A 15 28.16 -6.13 8.31
N ILE A 16 28.59 -5.52 9.42
CA ILE A 16 29.65 -4.50 9.43
C ILE A 16 31.02 -5.12 9.13
N LEU A 17 31.30 -6.30 9.68
CA LEU A 17 32.52 -7.06 9.37
C LEU A 17 32.60 -7.41 7.88
N GLU A 18 31.48 -7.86 7.29
CA GLU A 18 31.41 -8.17 5.86
C GLU A 18 31.57 -6.92 4.98
N MET A 19 31.05 -5.76 5.40
CA MET A 19 31.26 -4.49 4.72
C MET A 19 32.76 -4.13 4.62
N GLY A 20 33.51 -4.35 5.70
CA GLY A 20 34.97 -4.15 5.74
C GLY A 20 35.73 -5.19 4.91
N ARG A 21 35.37 -6.47 5.02
CA ARG A 21 36.00 -7.58 4.28
C ARG A 21 35.89 -7.39 2.77
N LEU A 22 34.71 -6.98 2.29
CA LEU A 22 34.45 -6.70 0.88
C LEU A 22 35.01 -5.35 0.41
N LYS A 23 35.71 -4.60 1.28
CA LYS A 23 36.24 -3.26 1.00
C LYS A 23 35.19 -2.29 0.46
N LEU A 24 33.93 -2.46 0.89
CA LEU A 24 32.85 -1.54 0.53
C LEU A 24 33.02 -0.21 1.26
N PHE A 25 33.55 -0.26 2.48
CA PHE A 25 33.88 0.91 3.28
C PHE A 25 35.30 0.81 3.80
N SER A 26 35.94 1.97 3.98
CA SER A 26 37.23 2.04 4.68
C SER A 26 37.07 1.73 6.17
N ILE A 27 38.18 1.47 6.86
CA ILE A 27 38.18 1.22 8.31
C ILE A 27 37.61 2.42 9.07
N LEU A 28 37.91 3.65 8.62
CA LEU A 28 37.39 4.89 9.22
C LEU A 28 35.88 5.01 9.02
N GLU A 29 35.41 4.82 7.79
CA GLU A 29 33.97 4.85 7.48
C GLU A 29 33.20 3.77 8.25
N THR A 30 33.77 2.57 8.39
CA THR A 30 33.17 1.47 9.15
C THR A 30 33.02 1.83 10.63
N LYS A 31 34.04 2.46 11.23
CA LYS A 31 33.97 2.98 12.61
C LYS A 31 32.91 4.06 12.76
N ASP A 32 32.78 4.95 11.77
CA ASP A 32 31.76 5.99 11.77
C ASP A 32 30.35 5.40 11.67
N ILE A 33 30.15 4.36 10.87
CA ILE A 33 28.86 3.64 10.78
C ILE A 33 28.50 3.02 12.13
N ILE A 34 29.45 2.36 12.79
CA ILE A 34 29.25 1.77 14.13
C ILE A 34 28.84 2.88 15.13
N LYS A 35 29.58 3.99 15.13
CA LYS A 35 29.32 5.13 16.05
C LYS A 35 27.94 5.73 15.81
N LYS A 36 27.55 5.96 14.55
CA LYS A 36 26.24 6.51 14.17
C LYS A 36 25.10 5.56 14.58
N ARG A 37 25.20 4.27 14.28
CA ARG A 37 24.18 3.28 14.67
C ARG A 37 24.01 3.20 16.18
N ARG A 38 25.12 3.17 16.93
CA ARG A 38 25.08 3.20 18.39
C ARG A 38 24.38 4.46 18.91
N ALA A 39 24.67 5.62 18.34
CA ALA A 39 24.00 6.86 18.71
C ALA A 39 22.48 6.81 18.44
N PHE A 40 22.04 6.25 17.31
CA PHE A 40 20.61 6.06 17.02
C PHE A 40 19.95 5.06 17.98
N GLU A 41 20.58 3.93 18.27
CA GLU A 41 20.04 2.94 19.22
C GLU A 41 19.96 3.51 20.65
N CYS A 42 20.92 4.35 21.06
CA CYS A 42 20.83 5.09 22.32
C CYS A 42 19.65 6.08 22.31
N LYS A 43 19.44 6.84 21.22
CA LYS A 43 18.30 7.76 21.10
C LYS A 43 16.96 7.04 21.14
N LEU A 44 16.83 5.90 20.45
CA LEU A 44 15.59 5.12 20.41
C LEU A 44 15.23 4.43 21.74
N ASN A 45 16.25 4.14 22.55
CA ASN A 45 16.10 3.56 23.88
C ASN A 45 16.25 4.61 24.99
N GLY A 46 16.26 5.89 24.64
CA GLY A 46 16.26 7.00 25.60
C GLY A 46 14.96 7.10 26.38
N VAL A 47 14.94 8.01 27.36
CA VAL A 47 13.77 8.25 28.23
C VAL A 47 12.58 8.75 27.41
N GLU A 48 12.83 9.72 26.52
CA GLU A 48 11.82 10.27 25.62
C GLU A 48 11.74 9.43 24.34
N LYS A 49 10.56 8.84 24.11
CA LYS A 49 10.30 8.08 22.90
C LYS A 49 9.65 8.99 21.87
N ASN A 50 10.44 9.44 20.89
CA ASN A 50 9.96 10.27 19.80
C ASN A 50 9.92 9.47 18.48
N LEU A 51 8.82 9.60 17.73
CA LEU A 51 8.68 9.02 16.40
C LEU A 51 9.74 9.53 15.42
N HIS A 52 10.14 10.80 15.55
CA HIS A 52 11.17 11.41 14.71
C HIS A 52 12.49 10.63 14.76
N HIS A 53 12.86 10.09 15.93
CA HIS A 53 14.07 9.28 16.06
C HIS A 53 14.00 7.97 15.28
N PHE A 54 12.80 7.38 15.13
CA PHE A 54 12.60 6.21 14.27
C PHE A 54 12.73 6.56 12.79
N LYS A 55 12.19 7.72 12.39
CA LYS A 55 12.29 8.24 11.02
C LYS A 55 13.75 8.53 10.66
N ASP A 56 14.44 9.32 11.46
CA ASP A 56 15.86 9.65 11.27
C ASP A 56 16.72 8.40 11.11
N TYR A 57 16.50 7.40 11.97
CA TYR A 57 17.29 6.20 11.92
C TYR A 57 16.98 5.35 10.68
N THR A 58 15.71 5.26 10.30
CA THR A 58 15.28 4.54 9.11
C THR A 58 15.82 5.19 7.83
N ASP A 59 15.78 6.52 7.76
CA ASP A 59 16.32 7.29 6.63
C ASP A 59 17.84 7.13 6.50
N TYR A 60 18.55 7.09 7.63
CA TYR A 60 19.97 6.77 7.67
C TYR A 60 20.25 5.37 7.13
N GLU A 61 19.54 4.34 7.59
CA GLU A 61 19.74 2.95 7.12
C GLU A 61 19.38 2.78 5.64
N LEU A 62 18.33 3.45 5.15
CA LEU A 62 17.99 3.48 3.73
C LEU A 62 19.08 4.16 2.88
N SER A 63 19.67 5.24 3.38
CA SER A 63 20.78 5.94 2.71
C SER A 63 22.03 5.05 2.66
N LEU A 64 22.36 4.39 3.77
CA LEU A 64 23.45 3.41 3.84
C LEU A 64 23.24 2.26 2.84
N LEU A 65 22.02 1.75 2.72
CA LEU A 65 21.67 0.71 1.76
C LEU A 65 21.87 1.17 0.31
N LYS A 66 21.51 2.42 -0.02
CA LYS A 66 21.74 3.01 -1.35
C LYS A 66 23.23 3.09 -1.65
N ASP A 67 24.04 3.54 -0.70
CA ASP A 67 25.50 3.63 -0.84
C ASP A 67 26.14 2.26 -1.07
N ILE A 68 25.74 1.24 -0.31
CA ILE A 68 26.20 -0.15 -0.48
C ILE A 68 25.90 -0.64 -1.90
N LYS A 69 24.66 -0.46 -2.36
CA LYS A 69 24.25 -0.85 -3.72
C LYS A 69 25.08 -0.15 -4.78
N LEU A 70 25.35 1.15 -4.61
CA LEU A 70 26.16 1.93 -5.56
C LEU A 70 27.62 1.47 -5.58
N ARG A 71 28.24 1.28 -4.41
CA ARG A 71 29.63 0.85 -4.29
C ARG A 71 29.85 -0.56 -4.82
N ARG A 72 28.92 -1.49 -4.55
CA ARG A 72 28.96 -2.84 -5.14
C ARG A 72 28.92 -2.81 -6.66
N LYS A 73 28.04 -1.99 -7.26
CA LYS A 73 27.97 -1.82 -8.71
C LYS A 73 29.29 -1.29 -9.28
N LYS A 74 29.89 -0.29 -8.63
CA LYS A 74 31.19 0.28 -9.05
C LYS A 74 32.34 -0.73 -8.97
N LEU A 75 32.41 -1.49 -7.89
CA LEU A 75 33.49 -2.46 -7.64
C LEU A 75 33.26 -3.82 -8.33
N LYS A 76 32.11 -4.00 -9.02
CA LYS A 76 31.70 -5.26 -9.67
C LYS A 76 31.76 -6.47 -8.73
N ILE A 77 31.49 -6.26 -7.45
CA ILE A 77 31.52 -7.32 -6.43
C ILE A 77 30.24 -8.13 -6.51
N SER A 78 30.36 -9.37 -6.97
CA SER A 78 29.30 -10.37 -7.00
C SER A 78 29.34 -11.34 -5.81
N GLU A 79 30.35 -11.26 -4.94
CA GLU A 79 30.51 -12.10 -3.77
C GLU A 79 29.49 -11.74 -2.67
N ASN A 80 28.97 -12.74 -1.93
CA ASN A 80 27.93 -12.56 -0.92
C ASN A 80 26.73 -11.74 -1.42
N LYS A 81 26.17 -12.14 -2.58
CA LYS A 81 25.05 -11.46 -3.24
C LYS A 81 23.95 -11.16 -2.22
N ASN A 82 23.74 -9.86 -1.99
CA ASN A 82 22.65 -9.29 -1.21
C ASN A 82 22.58 -9.67 0.28
N LYS A 83 23.54 -10.39 0.87
CA LYS A 83 23.45 -10.78 2.31
C LYS A 83 23.45 -9.56 3.23
N ILE A 84 24.35 -8.61 2.99
CA ILE A 84 24.45 -7.34 3.74
C ILE A 84 23.15 -6.55 3.57
N GLU A 85 22.68 -6.43 2.34
CA GLU A 85 21.46 -5.71 1.98
C GLU A 85 20.22 -6.31 2.65
N ILE A 86 20.09 -7.63 2.65
CA ILE A 86 18.99 -8.34 3.32
C ILE A 86 19.04 -8.10 4.82
N SER A 87 20.24 -8.11 5.42
CA SER A 87 20.41 -7.86 6.85
C SER A 87 19.99 -6.43 7.23
N ILE A 88 20.43 -5.42 6.48
CA ILE A 88 20.00 -4.02 6.67
C ILE A 88 18.49 -3.88 6.48
N LEU A 89 17.91 -4.53 5.47
CA LEU A 89 16.46 -4.47 5.24
C LEU A 89 15.65 -5.11 6.38
N LYS A 90 16.11 -6.25 6.92
CA LYS A 90 15.52 -6.85 8.13
C LYS A 90 15.66 -5.92 9.32
N ASN A 91 16.78 -5.20 9.42
CA ASN A 91 16.98 -4.22 10.47
C ASN A 91 15.97 -3.08 10.36
N ILE A 92 15.85 -2.42 9.19
CA ILE A 92 14.86 -1.37 8.95
C ILE A 92 13.44 -1.87 9.27
N LYS A 93 13.10 -3.07 8.79
CA LYS A 93 11.80 -3.70 9.05
C LYS A 93 11.50 -3.81 10.54
N SER A 94 12.45 -4.32 11.34
CA SER A 94 12.22 -4.46 12.79
C SER A 94 12.06 -3.11 13.49
N ARG A 95 12.73 -2.05 13.02
CA ARG A 95 12.57 -0.70 13.58
C ARG A 95 11.18 -0.14 13.29
N TYR A 96 10.65 -0.36 12.08
CA TYR A 96 9.24 -0.06 11.78
C TYR A 96 8.28 -0.87 12.66
N GLU A 97 8.49 -2.18 12.84
CA GLU A 97 7.62 -3.00 13.68
C GLU A 97 7.60 -2.51 15.13
N ILE A 98 8.76 -2.13 15.68
CA ILE A 98 8.86 -1.52 17.01
C ILE A 98 8.15 -0.15 17.06
N ALA A 99 8.30 0.67 16.01
CA ALA A 99 7.64 1.97 15.93
C ALA A 99 6.12 1.81 15.91
N LEU A 100 5.60 0.88 15.10
CA LEU A 100 4.16 0.61 14.98
C LEU A 100 3.55 0.08 16.28
N GLN A 101 4.29 -0.72 17.04
CA GLN A 101 3.85 -1.18 18.37
C GLN A 101 3.75 -0.04 19.38
N ARG A 102 4.54 1.03 19.21
CA ARG A 102 4.57 2.18 20.13
C ARG A 102 3.63 3.31 19.69
N PHE A 103 3.51 3.55 18.40
CA PHE A 103 2.79 4.66 17.79
C PHE A 103 1.66 4.13 16.89
N THR A 104 0.70 3.43 17.50
CA THR A 104 -0.39 2.74 16.78
C THR A 104 -1.33 3.69 16.05
N ASN A 105 -1.46 4.94 16.51
CA ASN A 105 -2.41 5.90 15.99
C ASN A 105 -1.85 6.74 14.82
N GLU A 106 -0.57 6.55 14.48
CA GLU A 106 0.10 7.30 13.42
C GLU A 106 -0.14 6.64 12.06
N MET A 107 -1.14 7.15 11.33
CA MET A 107 -1.50 6.62 10.00
C MET A 107 -0.34 6.73 9.00
N ASN A 108 0.39 7.85 9.02
CA ASN A 108 1.52 8.09 8.13
C ASN A 108 2.62 7.05 8.31
N LEU A 109 2.88 6.62 9.55
CA LEU A 109 3.86 5.56 9.85
C LEU A 109 3.46 4.22 9.22
N HIS A 110 2.17 3.88 9.24
CA HIS A 110 1.67 2.66 8.62
C HIS A 110 1.81 2.70 7.09
N LEU A 111 1.50 3.85 6.48
CA LEU A 111 1.64 4.05 5.03
C LEU A 111 3.11 4.00 4.59
N GLU A 112 4.01 4.64 5.32
CA GLU A 112 5.47 4.59 5.10
C GLU A 112 5.98 3.14 5.18
N TYR A 113 5.58 2.39 6.22
CA TYR A 113 5.97 0.99 6.38
C TYR A 113 5.40 0.09 5.28
N PHE A 114 4.15 0.29 4.89
CA PHE A 114 3.51 -0.45 3.82
C PHE A 114 4.23 -0.22 2.48
N LYS A 115 4.58 1.03 2.16
CA LYS A 115 5.37 1.39 0.97
C LYS A 115 6.73 0.70 1.00
N PHE A 116 7.43 0.73 2.13
CA PHE A 116 8.69 0.03 2.32
C PHE A 116 8.55 -1.48 2.07
N CYS A 117 7.53 -2.12 2.64
CA CYS A 117 7.30 -3.55 2.48
C CYS A 117 7.01 -3.93 1.01
N ARG A 118 6.30 -3.08 0.26
CA ARG A 118 6.09 -3.27 -1.18
C ARG A 118 7.37 -3.11 -1.99
N GLU A 119 8.16 -2.07 -1.73
CA GLU A 119 9.41 -1.78 -2.46
C GLU A 119 10.43 -2.93 -2.32
N TYR A 120 10.51 -3.53 -1.13
CA TYR A 120 11.48 -4.58 -0.81
C TYR A 120 10.89 -6.01 -0.79
N ASN A 121 9.67 -6.20 -1.31
CA ASN A 121 9.00 -7.50 -1.45
C ASN A 121 8.76 -8.28 -0.13
N PHE A 122 8.56 -7.59 0.99
CA PHE A 122 8.14 -8.21 2.25
C PHE A 122 6.63 -8.49 2.25
N ARG A 123 6.18 -9.46 1.43
CA ARG A 123 4.76 -9.75 1.18
C ARG A 123 3.94 -10.01 2.46
N GLN A 124 4.43 -10.87 3.34
CA GLN A 124 3.70 -11.23 4.56
C GLN A 124 3.59 -10.05 5.54
N ALA A 125 4.63 -9.21 5.58
CA ALA A 125 4.62 -8.00 6.41
C ALA A 125 3.66 -6.94 5.84
N ALA A 126 3.63 -6.78 4.51
CA ALA A 126 2.65 -5.92 3.84
C ALA A 126 1.22 -6.38 4.10
N TYR A 127 0.94 -7.68 4.01
CA TYR A 127 -0.37 -8.27 4.32
C TYR A 127 -0.81 -7.95 5.76
N LEU A 128 0.06 -8.21 6.73
CA LEU A 128 -0.24 -7.93 8.14
C LEU A 128 -0.43 -6.43 8.39
N CYS A 129 0.40 -5.59 7.76
CA CYS A 129 0.27 -4.13 7.85
C CYS A 129 -1.10 -3.67 7.36
N VAL A 130 -1.55 -4.11 6.18
CA VAL A 130 -2.86 -3.75 5.63
C VAL A 130 -3.99 -4.19 6.57
N GLN A 131 -3.93 -5.40 7.11
CA GLN A 131 -4.93 -5.87 8.08
C GLN A 131 -4.99 -5.01 9.34
N ASN A 132 -3.83 -4.62 9.88
CA ASN A 132 -3.75 -3.76 11.06
C ASN A 132 -4.25 -2.35 10.74
N MET A 133 -3.93 -1.82 9.56
CA MET A 133 -4.40 -0.52 9.09
C MET A 133 -5.92 -0.46 8.98
N ILE A 134 -6.55 -1.48 8.37
CA ILE A 134 -8.01 -1.55 8.27
C ILE A 134 -8.66 -1.56 9.65
N LYS A 135 -8.08 -2.29 10.61
CA LYS A 135 -8.59 -2.35 11.99
C LYS A 135 -8.44 -1.02 12.73
N ALA A 136 -7.30 -0.35 12.59
CA ALA A 136 -7.02 0.90 13.31
C ALA A 136 -7.70 2.12 12.68
N PHE A 137 -7.78 2.17 11.36
CA PHE A 137 -8.23 3.34 10.58
C PHE A 137 -9.46 3.03 9.72
N ALA A 138 -10.38 2.20 10.22
CA ALA A 138 -11.61 1.83 9.52
C ALA A 138 -12.48 3.05 9.11
N HIS A 139 -12.37 4.16 9.86
CA HIS A 139 -13.09 5.41 9.64
C HIS A 139 -12.56 6.23 8.46
N VAL A 140 -11.41 5.87 7.87
CA VAL A 140 -10.82 6.59 6.73
C VAL A 140 -11.07 5.78 5.44
N PRO A 141 -11.86 6.31 4.48
CA PRO A 141 -12.13 5.63 3.21
C PRO A 141 -10.87 5.26 2.41
N ASP A 142 -9.86 6.14 2.39
CA ASP A 142 -8.63 5.95 1.61
C ASP A 142 -7.86 4.68 1.99
N ILE A 143 -7.93 4.26 3.26
CA ILE A 143 -7.27 3.04 3.72
C ILE A 143 -7.88 1.80 3.08
N TRP A 144 -9.19 1.80 2.82
CA TRP A 144 -9.88 0.73 2.12
C TRP A 144 -9.46 0.68 0.64
N LEU A 145 -9.25 1.82 -0.01
CA LEU A 145 -8.72 1.89 -1.38
C LEU A 145 -7.29 1.34 -1.46
N VAL A 146 -6.41 1.78 -0.54
CA VAL A 146 -5.03 1.28 -0.46
C VAL A 146 -5.00 -0.23 -0.23
N ALA A 147 -5.87 -0.73 0.65
CA ALA A 147 -6.01 -2.15 0.91
C ALA A 147 -6.50 -2.91 -0.32
N ALA A 148 -7.58 -2.44 -0.96
CA ALA A 148 -8.14 -3.06 -2.15
C ALA A 148 -7.11 -3.17 -3.26
N ALA A 149 -6.42 -2.06 -3.57
CA ALA A 149 -5.36 -1.99 -4.58
C ALA A 149 -4.22 -2.99 -4.35
N PHE A 150 -3.89 -3.29 -3.08
CA PHE A 150 -2.91 -4.32 -2.73
C PHE A 150 -3.37 -5.71 -3.16
N TYR A 151 -4.63 -6.06 -2.88
CA TYR A 151 -5.18 -7.39 -3.15
C TYR A 151 -5.55 -7.60 -4.62
N VAL A 152 -5.85 -6.57 -5.42
CA VAL A 152 -6.24 -6.71 -6.85
C VAL A 152 -5.30 -7.61 -7.66
N SER A 153 -4.00 -7.50 -7.38
CA SER A 153 -2.95 -8.25 -8.06
C SER A 153 -2.96 -9.74 -7.71
N SER A 154 -3.36 -10.08 -6.49
CA SER A 154 -3.34 -11.45 -5.97
C SER A 154 -4.70 -12.13 -6.08
N ASP A 155 -5.75 -11.49 -5.57
CA ASP A 155 -7.12 -11.98 -5.59
C ASP A 155 -8.11 -10.81 -5.74
N THR A 156 -8.76 -10.77 -6.90
CA THR A 156 -9.77 -9.75 -7.22
C THR A 156 -11.04 -9.93 -6.40
N LYS A 157 -11.40 -11.16 -6.02
CA LYS A 157 -12.58 -11.42 -5.18
C LYS A 157 -12.37 -10.90 -3.77
N GLN A 158 -11.18 -11.12 -3.21
CA GLN A 158 -10.82 -10.57 -1.90
C GLN A 158 -10.81 -9.03 -1.91
N SER A 159 -10.30 -8.42 -2.99
CA SER A 159 -10.31 -6.97 -3.16
C SER A 159 -11.74 -6.41 -3.17
N LEU A 160 -12.64 -6.99 -3.95
CA LEU A 160 -14.07 -6.62 -3.98
C LEU A 160 -14.73 -6.77 -2.61
N ALA A 161 -14.50 -7.89 -1.91
CA ALA A 161 -15.05 -8.10 -0.58
C ALA A 161 -14.60 -7.04 0.44
N LEU A 162 -13.38 -6.52 0.32
CA LEU A 162 -12.90 -5.42 1.15
C LEU A 162 -13.56 -4.09 0.78
N ILE A 163 -13.71 -3.79 -0.51
CA ILE A 163 -14.41 -2.58 -0.95
C ILE A 163 -15.88 -2.59 -0.51
N HIS A 164 -16.58 -3.72 -0.64
CA HIS A 164 -17.98 -3.80 -0.19
C HIS A 164 -18.09 -3.53 1.32
N LYS A 165 -17.17 -4.06 2.13
CA LYS A 165 -17.09 -3.72 3.56
C LYS A 165 -16.83 -2.23 3.77
N GLY A 166 -15.92 -1.64 3.01
CA GLY A 166 -15.67 -0.20 3.02
C GLY A 166 -16.92 0.62 2.71
N ILE A 167 -17.68 0.25 1.68
CA ILE A 167 -18.94 0.92 1.27
C ILE A 167 -20.02 0.79 2.36
N THR A 168 -20.11 -0.35 3.05
CA THR A 168 -21.08 -0.48 4.16
C THR A 168 -20.80 0.49 5.32
N ILE A 169 -19.54 0.88 5.52
CA ILE A 169 -19.12 1.82 6.56
C ILE A 169 -19.18 3.27 6.03
N HIS A 170 -18.82 3.47 4.76
CA HIS A 170 -18.71 4.79 4.11
C HIS A 170 -19.57 4.86 2.83
N PRO A 171 -20.90 4.85 2.95
CA PRO A 171 -21.80 4.85 1.79
C PRO A 171 -21.75 6.16 0.99
N SER A 172 -21.30 7.26 1.60
CA SER A 172 -21.14 8.57 0.97
C SER A 172 -19.80 8.77 0.26
N SER A 173 -18.89 7.80 0.30
CA SER A 173 -17.59 7.92 -0.35
C SER A 173 -17.68 7.56 -1.83
N GLN A 174 -17.56 8.57 -2.70
CA GLN A 174 -17.52 8.41 -4.14
C GLN A 174 -16.36 7.50 -4.58
N SER A 175 -15.17 7.72 -4.04
CA SER A 175 -13.96 7.00 -4.45
C SER A 175 -14.10 5.48 -4.26
N LEU A 176 -14.76 5.03 -3.18
CA LEU A 176 -14.99 3.61 -2.94
C LEU A 176 -15.98 2.98 -3.93
N GLN A 177 -17.02 3.74 -4.31
CA GLN A 177 -18.01 3.27 -5.27
C GLN A 177 -17.41 3.17 -6.69
N LEU A 178 -16.58 4.15 -7.08
CA LEU A 178 -15.85 4.10 -8.36
C LEU A 178 -14.93 2.89 -8.42
N GLU A 179 -14.16 2.65 -7.36
CA GLU A 179 -13.26 1.48 -7.30
C GLU A 179 -14.05 0.16 -7.36
N ALA A 180 -15.22 0.07 -6.73
CA ALA A 180 -16.07 -1.12 -6.80
C ALA A 180 -16.49 -1.45 -8.25
N ILE A 181 -16.94 -0.43 -9.00
CA ILE A 181 -17.32 -0.58 -10.41
C ILE A 181 -16.11 -1.03 -11.23
N GLN A 182 -14.96 -0.40 -11.06
CA GLN A 182 -13.73 -0.78 -11.77
C GLN A 182 -13.31 -2.23 -11.48
N LEU A 183 -13.42 -2.66 -10.22
CA LEU A 183 -13.07 -4.03 -9.84
C LEU A 183 -14.06 -5.08 -10.36
N GLU A 184 -15.36 -4.78 -10.43
CA GLU A 184 -16.35 -5.66 -11.05
C GLU A 184 -16.11 -5.81 -12.56
N LEU A 185 -15.76 -4.72 -13.25
CA LEU A 185 -15.37 -4.75 -14.66
C LEU A 185 -14.10 -5.58 -14.88
N LEU A 186 -13.10 -5.42 -14.00
CA LEU A 186 -11.86 -6.19 -14.05
C LEU A 186 -12.12 -7.69 -13.77
N GLN A 187 -12.99 -8.00 -12.81
CA GLN A 187 -13.37 -9.37 -12.52
C GLN A 187 -14.06 -10.04 -13.71
N ARG A 188 -14.96 -9.30 -14.39
CA ARG A 188 -15.59 -9.77 -15.62
C ARG A 188 -14.55 -10.10 -16.69
N GLN A 189 -13.56 -9.24 -16.93
CA GLN A 189 -12.49 -9.49 -17.91
C GLN A 189 -11.61 -10.68 -17.54
N LYS A 190 -11.30 -10.88 -16.26
CA LYS A 190 -10.45 -11.98 -15.79
C LYS A 190 -11.13 -13.34 -15.83
N ASN A 191 -12.45 -13.39 -15.68
CA ASN A 191 -13.17 -14.65 -15.77
C ASN A 191 -13.16 -15.12 -17.24
N GLN A 192 -12.35 -16.14 -17.53
CA GLN A 192 -12.43 -16.88 -18.79
C GLN A 192 -13.56 -17.91 -18.65
N TRP A 193 -14.69 -17.64 -19.28
CA TRP A 193 -15.85 -18.53 -19.25
C TRP A 193 -15.70 -19.62 -20.31
N PRO A 194 -16.17 -20.86 -20.05
CA PRO A 194 -16.35 -21.86 -21.10
C PRO A 194 -17.26 -21.28 -22.20
N SER A 195 -16.92 -21.55 -23.47
CA SER A 195 -17.64 -21.08 -24.66
C SER A 195 -19.15 -21.41 -24.69
N ASP A 196 -19.62 -22.26 -23.77
CA ASP A 196 -20.97 -22.81 -23.70
C ASP A 196 -21.95 -21.96 -22.88
N ILE A 197 -21.48 -20.95 -22.13
CA ILE A 197 -22.36 -20.00 -21.41
C ILE A 197 -22.62 -18.80 -22.33
N GLN A 198 -23.88 -18.64 -22.75
CA GLN A 198 -24.33 -17.50 -23.55
C GLN A 198 -23.93 -16.19 -22.87
N GLY A 199 -23.07 -15.40 -23.54
CA GLY A 199 -22.54 -14.14 -23.02
C GLY A 199 -23.62 -13.17 -22.53
N ASP A 200 -24.82 -13.18 -23.13
CA ASP A 200 -25.95 -12.33 -22.73
C ASP A 200 -26.40 -12.56 -21.28
N THR A 201 -26.45 -13.81 -20.82
CA THR A 201 -26.86 -14.13 -19.43
C THR A 201 -25.86 -13.64 -18.39
N LEU A 202 -24.58 -13.58 -18.76
CA LEU A 202 -23.51 -13.14 -17.89
C LEU A 202 -23.47 -11.61 -17.80
N ASP A 203 -23.66 -10.97 -18.95
CA ASP A 203 -23.68 -9.54 -19.08
C ASP A 203 -24.81 -8.92 -18.25
N GLU A 204 -25.96 -9.58 -18.19
CA GLU A 204 -27.08 -9.24 -17.31
C GLU A 204 -26.73 -9.27 -15.81
N VAL A 205 -25.88 -10.21 -15.36
CA VAL A 205 -25.50 -10.31 -13.94
C VAL A 205 -24.60 -9.13 -13.54
N TYR A 206 -23.59 -8.81 -14.35
CA TYR A 206 -22.73 -7.64 -14.08
C TYR A 206 -23.49 -6.33 -14.28
N TYR A 207 -24.41 -6.29 -15.24
CA TYR A 207 -25.30 -5.14 -15.44
C TYR A 207 -26.10 -4.84 -14.17
N LYS A 208 -26.79 -5.84 -13.61
CA LYS A 208 -27.59 -5.67 -12.38
C LYS A 208 -26.76 -5.24 -11.18
N LYS A 209 -25.52 -5.72 -11.07
CA LYS A 209 -24.60 -5.28 -10.02
C LYS A 209 -24.18 -3.81 -10.18
N ILE A 210 -23.81 -3.41 -11.40
CA ILE A 210 -23.42 -2.03 -11.69
C ILE A 210 -24.62 -1.09 -11.47
N GLU A 211 -25.82 -1.51 -11.85
CA GLU A 211 -27.07 -0.80 -11.58
C GLU A 211 -27.31 -0.60 -10.08
N GLN A 212 -27.10 -1.63 -9.26
CA GLN A 212 -27.19 -1.51 -7.79
C GLN A 212 -26.20 -0.50 -7.21
N TYR A 213 -24.98 -0.42 -7.76
CA TYR A 213 -24.04 0.62 -7.36
C TYR A 213 -24.58 1.98 -7.72
N ILE A 214 -25.03 2.21 -8.97
CA ILE A 214 -25.58 3.49 -9.44
C ILE A 214 -26.77 3.94 -8.57
N ASP A 215 -27.71 3.04 -8.27
CA ASP A 215 -28.84 3.33 -7.39
C ASP A 215 -28.38 3.71 -5.97
N ALA A 216 -27.29 3.11 -5.47
CA ALA A 216 -26.69 3.47 -4.19
C ALA A 216 -25.94 4.80 -4.23
N ILE A 217 -25.32 5.15 -5.36
CA ILE A 217 -24.69 6.45 -5.59
C ILE A 217 -25.78 7.53 -5.59
N GLU A 218 -26.86 7.33 -6.36
CA GLU A 218 -27.95 8.31 -6.45
C GLU A 218 -28.60 8.63 -5.10
N LYS A 219 -28.71 7.63 -4.21
CA LYS A 219 -29.30 7.79 -2.88
C LYS A 219 -28.39 8.49 -1.90
N ASN A 220 -27.07 8.31 -2.03
CA ASN A 220 -26.10 8.72 -1.00
C ASN A 220 -25.18 9.87 -1.43
N ILE A 221 -25.02 10.09 -2.74
CA ILE A 221 -24.06 11.02 -3.35
C ILE A 221 -24.77 11.79 -4.46
N HIS A 222 -25.15 13.03 -4.18
CA HIS A 222 -25.78 13.94 -5.15
C HIS A 222 -24.74 14.73 -5.98
N ASP A 223 -23.60 14.12 -6.30
CA ASP A 223 -22.53 14.75 -7.06
C ASP A 223 -22.51 14.26 -8.52
N HIS A 224 -22.53 15.21 -9.44
CA HIS A 224 -22.62 14.97 -10.88
C HIS A 224 -21.25 14.62 -11.46
N ALA A 225 -20.17 15.14 -10.86
CA ALA A 225 -18.80 14.81 -11.27
C ALA A 225 -18.54 13.31 -11.09
N CYS A 226 -19.18 12.68 -10.09
CA CYS A 226 -19.18 11.24 -9.90
C CYS A 226 -19.79 10.50 -11.09
N LEU A 227 -20.99 10.89 -11.53
CA LEU A 227 -21.70 10.26 -12.65
C LEU A 227 -20.91 10.39 -13.96
N ILE A 228 -20.27 11.54 -14.21
CA ILE A 228 -19.41 11.73 -15.38
C ILE A 228 -18.17 10.82 -15.30
N SER A 229 -17.55 10.70 -14.12
CA SER A 229 -16.40 9.78 -13.95
C SER A 229 -16.77 8.32 -14.19
N ILE A 230 -17.99 7.91 -13.83
CA ILE A 230 -18.52 6.57 -14.10
C ILE A 230 -18.73 6.36 -15.58
N LEU A 231 -19.30 7.34 -16.29
CA LEU A 231 -19.46 7.27 -17.75
C LEU A 231 -18.11 7.05 -18.45
N ASN A 232 -17.07 7.77 -18.05
CA ASN A 232 -15.72 7.58 -18.61
C ASN A 232 -15.15 6.19 -18.32
N ILE A 233 -15.43 5.61 -17.16
CA ILE A 233 -15.01 4.23 -16.81
C ILE A 233 -15.77 3.20 -17.65
N LEU A 234 -17.06 3.46 -17.93
CA LEU A 234 -17.92 2.54 -18.65
C LEU A 234 -17.75 2.62 -20.18
N ASP A 235 -17.39 3.78 -20.75
CA ASP A 235 -17.25 4.03 -22.20
C ASP A 235 -16.53 2.91 -22.99
N PRO A 236 -15.36 2.39 -22.55
CA PRO A 236 -14.66 1.34 -23.28
C PRO A 236 -15.40 -0.02 -23.31
N HIS A 237 -16.48 -0.20 -22.55
CA HIS A 237 -17.18 -1.47 -22.40
C HIS A 237 -18.51 -1.48 -23.15
N VAL A 238 -18.55 -2.15 -24.32
CA VAL A 238 -19.71 -2.19 -25.24
C VAL A 238 -21.02 -2.65 -24.57
N PHE A 239 -20.94 -3.56 -23.59
CA PHE A 239 -22.12 -4.07 -22.88
C PHE A 239 -22.76 -3.05 -21.91
N THR A 240 -22.06 -1.96 -21.59
CA THR A 240 -22.52 -0.96 -20.61
C THR A 240 -23.32 0.17 -21.24
N LYS A 241 -23.52 0.16 -22.57
CA LYS A 241 -24.25 1.22 -23.31
C LYS A 241 -25.63 1.53 -22.73
N ASN A 242 -26.38 0.52 -22.31
CA ASN A 242 -27.70 0.72 -21.70
C ASN A 242 -27.61 1.43 -20.33
N ILE A 243 -26.55 1.16 -19.56
CA ILE A 243 -26.27 1.84 -18.29
C ILE A 243 -25.86 3.29 -18.55
N GLN A 244 -25.01 3.52 -19.54
CA GLN A 244 -24.58 4.86 -19.93
C GLN A 244 -25.78 5.73 -20.35
N LEU A 245 -26.68 5.18 -21.17
CA LEU A 245 -27.91 5.88 -21.57
C LEU A 245 -28.78 6.26 -20.37
N ARG A 246 -28.96 5.34 -19.41
CA ARG A 246 -29.68 5.64 -18.16
C ARG A 246 -28.98 6.72 -17.32
N ILE A 247 -27.66 6.67 -17.19
CA ILE A 247 -26.91 7.72 -16.46
C ILE A 247 -27.07 9.07 -17.18
N ILE A 248 -27.05 9.11 -18.50
CA ILE A 248 -27.28 10.32 -19.30
C ILE A 248 -28.71 10.84 -19.08
N GLU A 249 -29.73 9.97 -19.08
CA GLU A 249 -31.12 10.36 -18.79
C GLU A 249 -31.28 10.89 -17.35
N LEU A 250 -30.56 10.32 -16.38
CA LEU A 250 -30.54 10.78 -14.99
C LEU A 250 -29.85 12.15 -14.85
N LEU A 251 -28.76 12.37 -15.59
CA LEU A 251 -28.09 13.67 -15.67
C LEU A 251 -29.00 14.72 -16.32
N MET A 252 -29.66 14.38 -17.43
CA MET A 252 -30.58 15.30 -18.11
C MET A 252 -31.81 15.61 -17.25
N SER A 253 -32.40 14.64 -16.56
CA SER A 253 -33.62 14.85 -15.76
C SER A 253 -33.39 15.65 -14.47
N LYS A 254 -32.25 15.48 -13.79
CA LYS A 254 -31.94 16.21 -12.55
C LYS A 254 -31.29 17.58 -12.79
N TYR A 255 -30.61 17.78 -13.92
CA TYR A 255 -29.71 18.94 -14.11
C TYR A 255 -29.97 19.77 -15.37
N SER A 256 -31.12 19.61 -16.02
CA SER A 256 -31.57 20.57 -17.05
C SER A 256 -31.86 21.99 -16.52
N ASN A 257 -31.69 22.26 -15.21
CA ASN A 257 -32.11 23.50 -14.53
C ASN A 257 -31.06 24.20 -13.66
N GLU A 258 -29.77 23.84 -13.69
CA GLU A 258 -28.74 24.69 -13.05
C GLU A 258 -28.10 25.64 -14.09
N PRO A 259 -28.32 26.97 -13.97
CA PRO A 259 -27.63 27.96 -14.81
C PRO A 259 -26.18 28.15 -14.35
N ASP A 260 -25.34 28.52 -15.31
CA ASP A 260 -23.90 28.81 -15.28
C ASP A 260 -23.37 29.60 -14.05
#